data_AF-A0A410X3I0-F1
#
_entry.id   AF-A0A410X3I0-F1
#
_cell.length_a   1.000
_cell.length_b   1.000
_cell.length_c   1.000
_cell.angle_alpha   90.00
_cell.angle_beta   90.00
_cell.angle_gamma   90.00
#
_symmetry.space_group_name_H-M   'P 1'
#
loop_
_entity.id
_entity.type
_entity.pdbx_description
1 polymer ?
#
loop_
_entity_poly.entity_id
_entity_poly.type
_entity_poly.pdbx_seq_one_letter_code
_entity_poly.pdbx_strand_id
1 'polypeptide(L)'
;MHIQKFRYELTRGLGSIILYLKENPALTYRHLDAIADACIRNTAYDPQCDGSREAYLWEVIQLSKASPILQELILNALGGTVNGWDLLQVYRLAKIFASHGNPTAVDAMKRGFRYDEEWNCFIGGEEIIEAAGANGFLFVAKEIGKRIMSSGYEGDTFVWESAKEFLGEEKVAALLEESVKDEKIQAFYQSVLGNEDDYSLLNGRKALSYEEFKSSIETGEKARYPYIVWGMRASKEDLFKAADDLLKEENPKKLEAYLSIFVKPSFPLDPQKIIELAQSQNKRLRSAAIRALRNLKDERVHRLAVQLICQRETEVEALELFTFNYEENDLPLLERVAFKKHNKHSFHNMELDMVNIFEKHPTASCQKIMIELYHKGLCSPCRRRAVEIMLANDILPASLRDEIRYDCNPDIRELWMKSASAGLP
;
A
#
# COMPACT_ATOMS: atom_id res chain seq x y z
N MET A 1 7.97 -18.29 22.52
CA MET A 1 7.83 -18.34 21.05
C MET A 1 9.17 -18.70 20.41
N HIS A 2 9.23 -19.63 19.46
CA HIS A 2 10.47 -19.93 18.72
C HIS A 2 10.83 -18.79 17.76
N ILE A 3 12.12 -18.58 17.50
CA ILE A 3 12.66 -17.45 16.71
C ILE A 3 12.06 -17.34 15.31
N GLN A 4 11.78 -18.46 14.65
CA GLN A 4 11.17 -18.46 13.30
C GLN A 4 9.75 -17.90 13.32
N LYS A 5 8.95 -18.27 14.33
CA LYS A 5 7.59 -17.74 14.52
C LYS A 5 7.63 -16.26 14.91
N PHE A 6 8.56 -15.88 15.79
CA PHE A 6 8.74 -14.48 16.19
C PHE A 6 9.08 -13.59 14.99
N ARG A 7 10.03 -14.00 14.15
CA ARG A 7 10.35 -13.27 12.91
C ARG A 7 9.13 -13.19 11.99
N TYR A 8 8.43 -14.30 11.80
CA TYR A 8 7.26 -14.37 10.92
C TYR A 8 6.13 -13.40 11.32
N GLU A 9 5.81 -13.31 12.62
CA GLU A 9 4.76 -12.43 13.14
C GLU A 9 5.23 -10.96 13.20
N LEU A 10 6.50 -10.72 13.56
CA LEU A 10 7.10 -9.37 13.54
C LEU A 10 7.14 -8.77 12.13
N THR A 11 7.52 -9.55 11.12
CA THR A 11 7.49 -9.13 9.71
C THR A 11 6.09 -8.74 9.23
N ARG A 12 5.03 -9.29 9.83
CA ARG A 12 3.64 -8.88 9.51
C ARG A 12 3.18 -7.68 10.31
N GLY A 13 3.88 -7.35 11.39
CA GLY A 13 3.48 -6.32 12.33
C GLY A 13 2.27 -6.74 13.14
N LEU A 14 2.18 -8.02 13.52
CA LEU A 14 1.06 -8.52 14.33
C LEU A 14 1.25 -8.17 15.81
N GLY A 15 0.13 -7.98 16.50
CA GLY A 15 0.11 -7.64 17.93
C GLY A 15 0.57 -8.75 18.86
N SER A 16 0.57 -10.01 18.38
CA SER A 16 1.08 -11.19 19.08
C SER A 16 2.51 -11.02 19.57
N ILE A 17 3.33 -10.25 18.86
CA ILE A 17 4.70 -9.91 19.30
C ILE A 17 4.68 -9.07 20.57
N ILE A 18 3.87 -8.02 20.60
CA ILE A 18 3.77 -7.13 21.75
C ILE A 18 3.25 -7.89 22.97
N LEU A 19 2.21 -8.72 22.79
CA LEU A 19 1.69 -9.61 23.83
C LEU A 19 2.77 -10.56 24.35
N TYR A 20 3.48 -11.24 23.45
CA TYR A 20 4.55 -12.15 23.82
C TYR A 20 5.66 -11.46 24.63
N LEU A 21 6.08 -10.25 24.24
CA LEU A 21 7.12 -9.49 24.94
C LEU A 21 6.68 -9.02 26.33
N LYS A 22 5.40 -8.66 26.50
CA LYS A 22 4.82 -8.31 27.81
C LYS A 22 4.79 -9.51 28.75
N GLU A 23 4.43 -10.68 28.25
CA GLU A 23 4.33 -11.92 29.04
C GLU A 23 5.71 -12.56 29.33
N ASN A 24 6.69 -12.38 28.44
CA ASN A 24 7.98 -13.08 28.49
C ASN A 24 9.19 -12.13 28.53
N PRO A 25 9.22 -11.13 29.42
CA PRO A 25 10.26 -10.09 29.40
C PRO A 25 11.68 -10.62 29.63
N ALA A 26 11.82 -11.77 30.29
CA ALA A 26 13.12 -12.40 30.53
C ALA A 26 13.69 -13.10 29.29
N LEU A 27 12.88 -13.35 28.25
CA LEU A 27 13.29 -14.08 27.04
C LEU A 27 13.54 -13.16 25.84
N THR A 28 13.35 -11.84 25.98
CA THR A 28 13.46 -10.92 24.85
C THR A 28 14.86 -10.83 24.26
N TYR A 29 15.90 -11.02 25.08
CA TYR A 29 17.29 -11.01 24.62
C TYR A 29 17.57 -12.00 23.48
N ARG A 30 16.79 -13.08 23.38
CA ARG A 30 16.90 -14.10 22.32
C ARG A 30 16.43 -13.62 20.95
N HIS A 31 15.75 -12.48 20.89
CA HIS A 31 15.09 -11.96 19.70
C HIS A 31 15.66 -10.60 19.26
N LEU A 32 16.71 -10.09 19.91
CA LEU A 32 17.26 -8.76 19.62
C LEU A 32 17.68 -8.61 18.16
N ASP A 33 18.34 -9.62 17.59
CA ASP A 33 18.73 -9.59 16.17
C ASP A 33 17.50 -9.48 15.26
N ALA A 34 16.40 -10.16 15.60
CA ALA A 34 15.17 -10.09 14.82
C ALA A 34 14.49 -8.71 14.95
N ILE A 35 14.55 -8.11 16.14
CA ILE A 35 14.01 -6.77 16.40
C ILE A 35 14.82 -5.71 15.65
N ALA A 36 16.16 -5.76 15.77
CA ALA A 36 17.05 -4.84 15.06
C ALA A 36 16.85 -4.95 13.55
N ASP A 37 16.78 -6.18 13.02
CA ASP A 37 16.55 -6.44 11.61
C ASP A 37 15.22 -5.86 11.11
N ALA A 38 14.12 -6.04 11.86
CA ALA A 38 12.82 -5.49 11.52
C ALA A 38 12.75 -3.96 11.63
N CYS A 39 13.62 -3.36 12.46
CA CYS A 39 13.74 -1.90 12.57
C CYS A 39 14.53 -1.29 11.41
N ILE A 40 15.50 -2.02 10.87
CA ILE A 40 16.34 -1.56 9.76
C ILE A 40 15.69 -1.86 8.41
N ARG A 41 15.06 -3.03 8.26
CA ARG A 41 14.41 -3.45 7.01
C ARG A 41 12.91 -3.21 7.05
N ASN A 42 12.41 -2.49 6.06
CA ASN A 42 11.00 -2.28 5.87
C ASN A 42 10.36 -3.60 5.39
N THR A 43 9.42 -4.09 6.19
CA THR A 43 8.76 -5.38 5.98
C THR A 43 7.32 -5.23 5.47
N ALA A 44 6.90 -4.02 5.12
CA ALA A 44 5.59 -3.78 4.53
C ALA A 44 5.42 -4.53 3.20
N TYR A 45 4.16 -4.87 2.87
CA TYR A 45 3.88 -5.50 1.59
C TYR A 45 4.20 -4.51 0.46
N ASP A 46 3.61 -3.32 0.58
CA ASP A 46 3.80 -2.14 -0.26
C ASP A 46 3.92 -0.90 0.67
N PRO A 47 5.14 -0.42 0.96
CA PRO A 47 5.36 0.70 1.88
C PRO A 47 4.67 2.01 1.47
N GLN A 48 4.30 2.18 0.20
CA GLN A 48 3.56 3.35 -0.28
C GLN A 48 2.12 3.36 0.23
N CYS A 49 1.51 2.18 0.41
CA CYS A 49 0.09 2.02 0.78
C CYS A 49 -0.12 1.50 2.21
N ASP A 50 0.82 0.72 2.74
CA ASP A 50 0.68 0.05 4.05
C ASP A 50 0.86 0.97 5.26
N GLY A 51 1.23 2.24 5.00
CA GLY A 51 1.58 3.21 6.01
C GLY A 51 2.90 2.90 6.69
N SER A 52 3.12 3.54 7.83
CA SER A 52 4.37 3.52 8.57
C SER A 52 4.29 2.55 9.77
N ARG A 53 5.44 1.98 10.19
CA ARG A 53 5.48 0.93 11.25
C ARG A 53 6.25 1.37 12.50
N GLU A 54 6.79 2.57 12.51
CA GLU A 54 7.71 3.07 13.54
C GLU A 54 7.08 3.13 14.93
N ALA A 55 5.78 3.44 15.06
CA ALA A 55 5.10 3.44 16.35
C ALA A 55 5.02 2.03 16.96
N TYR A 56 4.71 1.03 16.14
CA TYR A 56 4.70 -0.37 16.55
C TYR A 56 6.11 -0.87 16.89
N LEU A 57 7.09 -0.59 16.02
CA LEU A 57 8.48 -0.99 16.24
C LEU A 57 9.07 -0.30 17.48
N TRP A 58 8.67 0.94 17.78
CA TRP A 58 9.04 1.61 19.01
C TRP A 58 8.52 0.88 20.25
N GLU A 59 7.26 0.45 20.25
CA GLU A 59 6.70 -0.35 21.35
C GLU A 59 7.46 -1.67 21.52
N VAL A 60 7.84 -2.34 20.42
CA VAL A 60 8.70 -3.53 20.43
C VAL A 60 10.07 -3.23 21.05
N ILE A 61 10.72 -2.13 20.67
CA ILE A 61 12.02 -1.70 21.22
C ILE A 61 11.89 -1.44 22.72
N GLN A 62 10.85 -0.76 23.18
CA GLN A 62 10.64 -0.47 24.60
C GLN A 62 10.45 -1.75 25.42
N LEU A 63 9.63 -2.67 24.93
CA LEU A 63 9.38 -3.94 25.60
C LEU A 63 10.59 -4.89 25.54
N SER A 64 11.57 -4.60 24.68
CA SER A 64 12.77 -5.43 24.56
C SER A 64 13.69 -5.39 25.76
N LYS A 65 13.59 -4.35 26.59
CA LYS A 65 14.53 -4.01 27.67
C LYS A 65 15.98 -3.81 27.19
N ALA A 66 16.19 -3.67 25.88
CA ALA A 66 17.48 -3.41 25.24
C ALA A 66 17.45 -2.12 24.39
N SER A 67 16.56 -1.18 24.73
CA SER A 67 16.33 0.05 23.97
C SER A 67 17.63 0.81 23.64
N PRO A 68 18.57 1.06 24.58
CA PRO A 68 19.81 1.78 24.24
C PRO A 68 20.64 1.10 23.15
N ILE A 69 20.83 -0.22 23.26
CA ILE A 69 21.60 -1.02 22.29
C ILE A 69 20.92 -1.02 20.92
N LEU A 70 19.59 -1.22 20.88
CA LEU A 70 18.84 -1.21 19.63
C LEU A 70 18.87 0.17 18.96
N GLN A 71 18.71 1.25 19.73
CA GLN A 71 18.81 2.61 19.19
C GLN A 71 20.18 2.87 18.56
N GLU A 72 21.27 2.48 19.22
CA GLU A 72 22.62 2.62 18.66
C GLU A 72 22.78 1.86 17.34
N LEU A 73 22.34 0.59 17.28
CA LEU A 73 22.40 -0.23 16.06
C LEU A 73 21.59 0.40 14.90
N ILE A 74 20.39 0.90 15.19
CA ILE A 74 19.51 1.51 14.20
C ILE A 74 20.09 2.85 13.71
N LEU A 75 20.59 3.70 14.62
CA LEU A 75 21.22 4.97 14.24
C LEU A 75 22.51 4.76 13.42
N ASN A 76 23.28 3.72 13.72
CA ASN A 76 24.47 3.37 12.94
C ASN A 76 24.11 2.96 11.50
N ALA A 77 22.92 2.40 11.27
CA ALA A 77 22.46 2.00 9.94
C ALA A 77 22.27 3.20 8.98
N LEU A 78 22.03 4.41 9.51
CA LEU A 78 21.92 5.64 8.71
C LEU A 78 23.20 5.94 7.91
N GLY A 79 24.37 5.61 8.46
CA GLY A 79 25.67 5.78 7.79
C GLY A 79 26.09 4.60 6.91
N GLY A 80 25.26 3.56 6.83
CA GLY A 80 25.56 2.33 6.12
C GLY A 80 25.03 2.29 4.69
N THR A 81 24.78 1.07 4.19
CA THR A 81 24.33 0.80 2.82
C THR A 81 22.81 0.71 2.67
N VAL A 82 22.06 1.03 3.71
CA VAL A 82 20.59 0.99 3.70
C VAL A 82 20.05 2.06 2.73
N ASN A 83 19.02 1.78 1.94
CA ASN A 83 18.49 2.68 0.92
C ASN A 83 16.96 2.61 0.83
N GLY A 84 16.35 3.47 0.02
CA GLY A 84 14.91 3.47 -0.24
C GLY A 84 14.03 3.42 1.01
N TRP A 85 13.04 2.54 1.01
CA TRP A 85 12.08 2.36 2.10
C TRP A 85 12.70 1.90 3.43
N ASP A 86 13.79 1.14 3.37
CA ASP A 86 14.51 0.71 4.57
C ASP A 86 15.16 1.93 5.24
N LEU A 87 15.79 2.80 4.44
CA LEU A 87 16.42 4.01 4.94
C LEU A 87 15.39 4.96 5.54
N LEU A 88 14.25 5.15 4.87
CA LEU A 88 13.14 5.96 5.38
C LEU A 88 12.62 5.43 6.74
N GLN A 89 12.50 4.11 6.89
CA GLN A 89 12.09 3.51 8.16
C GLN A 89 13.08 3.83 9.29
N VAL A 90 14.39 3.74 9.00
CA VAL A 90 15.44 4.10 9.96
C VAL A 90 15.35 5.58 10.35
N TYR A 91 15.10 6.50 9.41
CA TYR A 91 14.87 7.91 9.70
C TYR A 91 13.66 8.13 10.61
N ARG A 92 12.53 7.47 10.33
CA ARG A 92 11.31 7.57 11.15
C ARG A 92 11.53 7.09 12.59
N LEU A 93 12.29 6.02 12.77
CA LEU A 93 12.68 5.57 14.11
C LEU A 93 13.67 6.53 14.78
N ALA A 94 14.65 7.06 14.05
CA ALA A 94 15.59 8.05 14.57
C ALA A 94 14.87 9.32 15.05
N LYS A 95 13.84 9.78 14.32
CA LYS A 95 12.94 10.86 14.74
C LYS A 95 12.27 10.56 16.08
N ILE A 96 11.72 9.34 16.25
CA ILE A 96 11.14 8.92 17.53
C ILE A 96 12.19 8.92 18.65
N PHE A 97 13.41 8.48 18.37
CA PHE A 97 14.48 8.48 19.38
C PHE A 97 14.85 9.91 19.82
N ALA A 98 14.93 10.84 18.86
CA ALA A 98 15.17 12.25 19.15
C ALA A 98 14.05 12.84 20.04
N SER A 99 12.77 12.56 19.72
CA SER A 99 11.64 13.05 20.52
C SER A 99 11.57 12.44 21.93
N HIS A 100 12.20 11.28 22.13
CA HIS A 100 12.34 10.62 23.44
C HIS A 100 13.71 10.87 24.10
N GLY A 101 14.45 11.90 23.66
CA GLY A 101 15.62 12.41 24.36
C GLY A 101 16.94 11.69 24.04
N ASN A 102 17.04 10.92 22.94
CA ASN A 102 18.32 10.41 22.49
C ASN A 102 19.17 11.57 21.90
N PRO A 103 20.29 11.94 22.54
CA PRO A 103 21.05 13.14 22.15
C PRO A 103 21.83 12.97 20.84
N THR A 104 22.06 11.75 20.36
CA THR A 104 22.86 11.50 19.14
C THR A 104 22.01 11.30 17.90
N ALA A 105 20.69 11.17 18.04
CA ALA A 105 19.78 10.83 16.96
C ALA A 105 19.79 11.86 15.82
N VAL A 106 19.62 13.15 16.14
CA VAL A 106 19.61 14.24 15.13
C VAL A 106 20.94 14.31 14.38
N ASP A 107 22.06 14.18 15.09
CA ASP A 107 23.38 14.21 14.46
C ASP A 107 23.61 13.00 13.56
N ALA A 108 23.12 11.82 13.95
CA ALA A 108 23.16 10.63 13.09
C ALA A 108 22.29 10.80 11.84
N MET A 109 21.09 11.35 11.97
CA MET A 109 20.20 11.68 10.84
C MET A 109 20.88 12.62 9.85
N LYS A 110 21.47 13.72 10.35
CA LYS A 110 22.20 14.67 9.50
C LYS A 110 23.40 14.03 8.80
N ARG A 111 24.18 13.19 9.51
CA ARG A 111 25.32 12.47 8.88
C ARG A 111 24.89 11.47 7.82
N GLY A 112 23.72 10.85 7.98
CA GLY A 112 23.17 9.91 7.01
C GLY A 112 22.49 10.57 5.81
N PHE A 113 22.20 11.87 5.88
CA PHE A 113 21.35 12.54 4.88
C PHE A 113 22.03 12.58 3.52
N ARG A 114 21.38 11.98 2.52
CA ARG A 114 21.96 11.79 1.19
C ARG A 114 20.88 11.64 0.13
N TYR A 115 21.30 11.90 -1.11
CA TYR A 115 20.54 11.62 -2.30
C TYR A 115 20.55 10.11 -2.58
N ASP A 116 19.40 9.56 -2.91
CA ASP A 116 19.23 8.19 -3.37
C ASP A 116 19.04 8.19 -4.89
N GLU A 117 20.02 7.64 -5.62
CA GLU A 117 20.02 7.63 -7.09
C GLU A 117 18.94 6.71 -7.68
N GLU A 118 18.54 5.66 -6.95
CA GLU A 118 17.48 4.74 -7.41
C GLU A 118 16.10 5.40 -7.30
N TRP A 119 15.91 6.18 -6.23
CA TRP A 119 14.67 6.88 -5.94
C TRP A 119 14.60 8.29 -6.53
N ASN A 120 15.73 8.80 -7.03
CA ASN A 120 15.87 10.14 -7.59
C ASN A 120 15.39 11.25 -6.63
N CYS A 121 15.62 11.07 -5.32
CA CYS A 121 15.21 12.00 -4.28
C CYS A 121 16.13 11.94 -3.04
N PHE A 122 15.99 12.89 -2.12
CA PHE A 122 16.59 12.81 -0.80
C PHE A 122 15.68 12.05 0.16
N ILE A 123 16.25 11.18 0.99
CA ILE A 123 15.48 10.39 1.98
C ILE A 123 15.79 10.90 3.39
N GLY A 124 14.74 11.14 4.19
CA GLY A 124 14.85 11.55 5.59
C GLY A 124 14.71 13.05 5.86
N GLY A 125 14.39 13.85 4.83
CA GLY A 125 14.31 15.31 4.93
C GLY A 125 13.22 15.77 5.89
N GLU A 126 12.01 15.24 5.72
CA GLU A 126 10.86 15.49 6.60
C GLU A 126 11.17 15.12 8.04
N GLU A 127 11.76 13.93 8.26
CA GLU A 127 12.08 13.46 9.60
C GLU A 127 13.12 14.34 10.30
N ILE A 128 14.11 14.87 9.57
CA ILE A 128 15.09 15.83 10.11
C ILE A 128 14.42 17.15 10.48
N ILE A 129 13.49 17.63 9.66
CA ILE A 129 12.73 18.87 9.92
C ILE A 129 11.88 18.70 11.17
N GLU A 130 11.15 17.60 11.29
CA GLU A 130 10.33 17.31 12.48
C GLU A 130 11.19 17.20 13.74
N ALA A 131 12.35 16.56 13.66
CA ALA A 131 13.22 16.34 14.82
C ALA A 131 14.02 17.59 15.26
N ALA A 132 14.40 18.47 14.32
CA ALA A 132 15.31 19.60 14.58
C ALA A 132 14.72 20.99 14.25
N GLY A 133 13.46 21.05 13.82
CA GLY A 133 12.73 22.26 13.48
C GLY A 133 13.42 23.09 12.40
N ALA A 134 13.47 24.42 12.59
CA ALA A 134 14.09 25.37 11.67
C ALA A 134 15.56 25.01 11.32
N ASN A 135 16.33 24.53 12.30
CA ASN A 135 17.72 24.11 12.07
C ASN A 135 17.81 22.84 11.23
N GLY A 136 16.80 21.97 11.31
CA GLY A 136 16.65 20.81 10.42
C GLY A 136 16.35 21.25 9.00
N PHE A 137 15.37 22.14 8.83
CA PHE A 137 14.99 22.69 7.53
C PHE A 137 16.15 23.37 6.80
N LEU A 138 16.87 24.28 7.47
CA LEU A 138 18.02 24.95 6.85
C LEU A 138 19.13 23.97 6.45
N PHE A 139 19.35 22.92 7.24
CA PHE A 139 20.29 21.85 6.89
C PHE A 139 19.85 21.11 5.62
N VAL A 140 18.59 20.66 5.56
CA VAL A 140 18.02 19.91 4.44
C VAL A 140 18.05 20.76 3.15
N ALA A 141 17.54 22.00 3.22
CA ALA A 141 17.54 22.95 2.10
C ALA A 141 18.95 23.18 1.54
N LYS A 142 19.94 23.29 2.42
CA LYS A 142 21.34 23.46 2.03
C LYS A 142 21.91 22.25 1.29
N GLU A 143 21.63 21.02 1.74
CA GLU A 143 22.12 19.81 1.08
C GLU A 143 21.44 19.58 -0.29
N ILE A 144 20.13 19.82 -0.39
CA ILE A 144 19.41 19.77 -1.67
C ILE A 144 19.95 20.82 -2.63
N GLY A 145 20.12 22.05 -2.14
CA GLY A 145 20.72 23.16 -2.89
C GLY A 145 22.08 22.83 -3.50
N LYS A 146 22.96 22.15 -2.76
CA LYS A 146 24.24 21.66 -3.30
C LYS A 146 24.03 20.75 -4.51
N ARG A 147 23.05 19.84 -4.45
CA ARG A 147 22.77 18.89 -5.54
C ARG A 147 22.24 19.64 -6.76
N ILE A 148 21.27 20.54 -6.58
CA ILE A 148 20.73 21.41 -7.64
C ILE A 148 21.87 22.08 -8.40
N MET A 149 22.78 22.75 -7.69
CA MET A 149 23.92 23.45 -8.29
C MET A 149 24.90 22.51 -9.02
N SER A 150 25.06 21.27 -8.54
CA SER A 150 26.06 20.32 -9.07
C SER A 150 25.57 19.47 -10.24
N SER A 151 24.28 19.18 -10.33
CA SER A 151 23.73 18.19 -11.27
C SER A 151 22.49 18.65 -12.03
N GLY A 152 22.02 19.88 -11.82
CA GLY A 152 20.78 20.36 -12.43
C GLY A 152 19.53 19.64 -11.93
N TYR A 153 19.58 19.06 -10.71
CA TYR A 153 18.41 18.48 -10.05
C TYR A 153 17.30 19.53 -9.94
N GLU A 154 16.06 19.18 -10.29
CA GLU A 154 14.94 20.14 -10.38
C GLU A 154 14.35 20.53 -9.01
N GLY A 155 14.91 20.01 -7.92
CA GLY A 155 14.50 20.30 -6.55
C GLY A 155 13.52 19.27 -5.98
N ASP A 156 13.17 19.47 -4.71
CA ASP A 156 12.27 18.60 -3.96
C ASP A 156 11.15 19.45 -3.36
N THR A 157 10.03 19.56 -4.07
CA THR A 157 8.87 20.34 -3.64
C THR A 157 8.20 19.74 -2.41
N PHE A 158 8.35 18.44 -2.14
CA PHE A 158 7.76 17.80 -0.97
C PHE A 158 8.38 18.30 0.32
N VAL A 159 9.69 18.53 0.34
CA VAL A 159 10.40 19.10 1.51
C VAL A 159 9.91 20.50 1.83
N TRP A 160 9.61 21.30 0.79
CA TRP A 160 9.05 22.65 0.95
C TRP A 160 7.65 22.61 1.56
N GLU A 161 6.74 21.81 0.99
CA GLU A 161 5.39 21.65 1.51
C GLU A 161 5.38 21.13 2.96
N SER A 162 6.20 20.12 3.24
CA SER A 162 6.32 19.54 4.59
C SER A 162 6.85 20.54 5.61
N ALA A 163 7.82 21.38 5.22
CA ALA A 163 8.31 22.45 6.07
C ALA A 163 7.21 23.49 6.37
N LYS A 164 6.41 23.87 5.37
CA LYS A 164 5.29 24.81 5.55
C LYS A 164 4.24 24.25 6.49
N GLU A 165 3.89 22.98 6.34
CA GLU A 165 2.94 22.29 7.22
C GLU A 165 3.44 22.26 8.68
N PHE A 166 4.71 21.92 8.89
CA PHE A 166 5.25 21.72 10.25
C PHE A 166 5.69 23.01 10.96
N LEU A 167 6.30 23.96 10.24
CA LEU A 167 6.87 25.18 10.81
C LEU A 167 5.98 26.42 10.61
N GLY A 168 5.01 26.36 9.70
CA GLY A 168 4.19 27.47 9.25
C GLY A 168 4.83 28.21 8.07
N GLU A 169 4.01 28.49 7.05
CA GLU A 169 4.44 29.10 5.77
C GLU A 169 5.25 30.39 5.95
N GLU A 170 4.75 31.35 6.73
CA GLU A 170 5.43 32.63 6.97
C GLU A 170 6.84 32.43 7.56
N LYS A 171 6.98 31.46 8.46
CA LYS A 171 8.25 31.16 9.13
C LYS A 171 9.24 30.53 8.16
N VAL A 172 8.79 29.62 7.29
CA VAL A 172 9.65 28.98 6.29
C VAL A 172 10.15 30.00 5.27
N ALA A 173 9.28 30.87 4.79
CA ALA A 173 9.66 31.96 3.88
C ALA A 173 10.71 32.88 4.53
N ALA A 174 10.46 33.34 5.77
CA ALA A 174 11.40 34.18 6.51
C ALA A 174 12.78 33.50 6.69
N LEU A 175 12.82 32.20 7.02
CA LEU A 175 14.06 31.45 7.18
C LEU A 175 14.91 31.41 5.90
N LEU A 176 14.27 31.29 4.72
CA LEU A 176 14.96 31.30 3.43
C LEU A 176 15.43 32.70 3.05
N GLU A 177 14.61 33.73 3.28
CA GLU A 177 14.97 35.13 3.03
C GLU A 177 16.15 35.59 3.89
N GLU A 178 16.14 35.26 5.18
CA GLU A 178 17.26 35.55 6.10
C GLU A 178 18.55 34.80 5.71
N SER A 179 18.40 33.67 5.02
CA SER A 179 19.51 32.81 4.57
C SER A 179 19.99 33.11 3.15
N VAL A 180 19.57 34.23 2.54
CA VAL A 180 19.87 34.61 1.14
C VAL A 180 21.36 34.66 0.79
N LYS A 181 22.25 34.78 1.78
CA LYS A 181 23.70 34.80 1.58
C LYS A 181 24.31 33.40 1.35
N ASP A 182 23.58 32.33 1.65
CA ASP A 182 24.02 30.96 1.35
C ASP A 182 23.50 30.56 -0.04
N GLU A 183 24.39 30.57 -1.02
CA GLU A 183 24.08 30.27 -2.43
C GLU A 183 23.36 28.91 -2.60
N LYS A 184 23.60 27.95 -1.72
CA LYS A 184 22.94 26.63 -1.77
C LYS A 184 21.49 26.73 -1.35
N ILE A 185 21.22 27.43 -0.25
CA ILE A 185 19.85 27.65 0.22
C ILE A 185 19.08 28.49 -0.79
N GLN A 186 19.73 29.48 -1.39
CA GLN A 186 19.15 30.27 -2.47
C GLN A 186 18.80 29.40 -3.70
N ALA A 187 19.67 28.49 -4.11
CA ALA A 187 19.40 27.57 -5.22
C ALA A 187 18.16 26.68 -4.94
N PHE A 188 18.04 26.17 -3.71
CA PHE A 188 16.83 25.45 -3.28
C PHE A 188 15.59 26.34 -3.35
N TYR A 189 15.65 27.56 -2.78
CA TYR A 189 14.50 28.46 -2.75
C TYR A 189 13.98 28.81 -4.16
N GLN A 190 14.88 29.06 -5.11
CA GLN A 190 14.48 29.34 -6.50
C GLN A 190 13.82 28.14 -7.18
N SER A 191 14.24 26.91 -6.88
CA SER A 191 13.66 25.69 -7.47
C SER A 191 12.21 25.45 -7.07
N VAL A 192 11.83 25.81 -5.84
CA VAL A 192 10.47 25.55 -5.33
C VAL A 192 9.47 26.61 -5.79
N LEU A 193 9.91 27.86 -5.98
CA LEU A 193 9.06 28.94 -6.51
C LEU A 193 8.64 28.71 -7.98
N GLY A 194 9.46 28.02 -8.78
CA GLY A 194 9.16 27.76 -10.19
C GLY A 194 8.10 26.69 -10.46
N ASN A 195 7.76 25.86 -9.46
CA ASN A 195 6.91 24.67 -9.63
C ASN A 195 5.45 24.85 -9.16
N GLU A 196 5.08 25.97 -8.53
CA GLU A 196 3.70 26.19 -8.03
C GLU A 196 2.65 26.36 -9.15
N ASP A 197 3.05 26.83 -10.35
CA ASP A 197 2.12 27.09 -11.46
C ASP A 197 1.62 25.82 -12.17
N ASP A 198 2.42 24.74 -12.22
CA ASP A 198 2.18 23.57 -13.08
C ASP A 198 1.18 22.56 -12.49
N TYR A 199 1.06 22.47 -11.16
CA TYR A 199 0.20 21.50 -10.48
C TYR A 199 -1.30 21.78 -10.69
N SER A 200 -1.68 23.03 -10.97
CA SER A 200 -3.07 23.46 -11.14
C SER A 200 -3.71 22.99 -12.46
N LEU A 201 -2.90 22.70 -13.49
CA LEU A 201 -3.36 22.43 -14.85
C LEU A 201 -3.81 20.98 -15.12
N LEU A 202 -3.47 20.03 -14.23
CA LEU A 202 -3.69 18.59 -14.45
C LEU A 202 -5.11 18.09 -14.10
N ASN A 203 -5.86 18.82 -13.27
CA ASN A 203 -7.11 18.31 -12.67
C ASN A 203 -8.41 18.55 -13.47
N GLY A 204 -8.36 19.17 -14.66
CA GLY A 204 -9.55 19.70 -15.36
C GLY A 204 -10.03 18.99 -16.64
N ARG A 205 -9.41 17.91 -17.12
CA ARG A 205 -9.70 17.38 -18.47
C ARG A 205 -10.92 16.44 -18.52
N LYS A 206 -11.94 16.79 -19.32
CA LYS A 206 -13.07 15.91 -19.71
C LYS A 206 -12.55 14.67 -20.47
N ALA A 207 -13.24 13.54 -20.33
CA ALA A 207 -12.93 12.33 -21.09
C ALA A 207 -13.25 12.52 -22.59
N LEU A 208 -12.41 11.94 -23.45
CA LEU A 208 -12.59 11.90 -24.91
C LEU A 208 -13.87 11.13 -25.26
N SER A 209 -14.51 11.47 -26.39
CA SER A 209 -15.61 10.67 -26.95
C SER A 209 -15.14 9.29 -27.42
N TYR A 210 -16.06 8.35 -27.63
CA TYR A 210 -15.69 7.01 -28.13
C TYR A 210 -14.97 7.04 -29.49
N GLU A 211 -15.43 7.87 -30.43
CA GLU A 211 -14.83 7.94 -31.77
C GLU A 211 -13.37 8.42 -31.73
N GLU A 212 -13.10 9.45 -30.91
CA GLU A 212 -11.74 9.95 -30.69
C GLU A 212 -10.87 8.90 -30.00
N PHE A 213 -11.46 8.16 -29.04
CA PHE A 213 -10.76 7.15 -28.28
C PHE A 213 -10.44 5.88 -29.07
N LYS A 214 -11.36 5.44 -29.94
CA LYS A 214 -11.27 4.22 -30.76
C LYS A 214 -10.01 4.18 -31.62
N SER A 215 -9.60 5.33 -32.16
CA SER A 215 -8.35 5.47 -32.90
C SER A 215 -7.13 4.92 -32.13
N SER A 216 -7.09 5.11 -30.80
CA SER A 216 -5.99 4.63 -29.96
C SER A 216 -6.00 3.12 -29.68
N ILE A 217 -7.14 2.45 -29.91
CA ILE A 217 -7.21 0.98 -29.92
C ILE A 217 -6.73 0.44 -31.26
N GLU A 218 -7.03 1.15 -32.35
CA GLU A 218 -6.61 0.78 -33.71
C GLU A 218 -5.10 0.91 -33.91
N THR A 219 -4.48 1.96 -33.38
CA THR A 219 -3.02 2.18 -33.46
C THR A 219 -2.23 1.30 -32.49
N GLY A 220 -2.86 0.78 -31.42
CA GLY A 220 -2.23 -0.10 -30.44
C GLY A 220 -1.17 0.57 -29.57
N GLU A 221 -1.20 1.90 -29.47
CA GLU A 221 -0.11 2.71 -28.90
C GLU A 221 -0.11 2.83 -27.37
N LYS A 222 -1.19 2.43 -26.68
CA LYS A 222 -1.33 2.72 -25.24
C LYS A 222 -1.10 1.51 -24.36
N ALA A 223 -0.46 1.76 -23.22
CA ALA A 223 -0.48 0.87 -22.08
C ALA A 223 -1.93 0.62 -21.61
N ARG A 224 -2.13 -0.44 -20.83
CA ARG A 224 -3.45 -0.89 -20.35
C ARG A 224 -4.24 0.18 -19.57
N TYR A 225 -3.55 0.95 -18.73
CA TYR A 225 -4.16 1.85 -17.75
C TYR A 225 -5.05 2.95 -18.37
N PRO A 226 -4.63 3.65 -19.45
CA PRO A 226 -5.50 4.55 -20.20
C PRO A 226 -6.88 3.99 -20.59
N TYR A 227 -6.98 2.70 -20.97
CA TYR A 227 -8.26 2.07 -21.33
C TYR A 227 -9.19 1.93 -20.11
N ILE A 228 -8.63 1.57 -18.96
CA ILE A 228 -9.37 1.47 -17.69
C ILE A 228 -9.88 2.85 -17.27
N VAL A 229 -9.02 3.87 -17.31
CA VAL A 229 -9.37 5.25 -16.91
C VAL A 229 -10.44 5.84 -17.82
N TRP A 230 -10.36 5.59 -19.13
CA TRP A 230 -11.40 6.01 -20.06
C TRP A 230 -12.75 5.34 -19.73
N GLY A 231 -12.77 4.02 -19.53
CA GLY A 231 -13.99 3.30 -19.17
C GLY A 231 -14.65 3.78 -17.87
N MET A 232 -13.88 4.24 -16.89
CA MET A 232 -14.40 4.85 -15.65
C MET A 232 -15.12 6.18 -15.87
N ARG A 233 -14.78 6.92 -16.93
CA ARG A 233 -15.24 8.29 -17.19
C ARG A 233 -16.19 8.40 -18.39
N ALA A 234 -16.27 7.35 -19.20
CA ALA A 234 -17.07 7.31 -20.41
C ALA A 234 -18.56 7.43 -20.10
N SER A 235 -19.30 8.03 -21.03
CA SER A 235 -20.77 8.05 -20.99
C SER A 235 -21.35 6.65 -21.15
N LYS A 236 -22.60 6.46 -20.75
CA LYS A 236 -23.29 5.18 -20.94
C LYS A 236 -23.35 4.83 -22.43
N GLU A 237 -23.68 5.80 -23.27
CA GLU A 237 -23.78 5.67 -24.73
C GLU A 237 -22.45 5.22 -25.34
N ASP A 238 -21.32 5.81 -24.91
CA ASP A 238 -20.00 5.43 -25.40
C ASP A 238 -19.58 4.02 -24.95
N LEU A 239 -19.96 3.61 -23.73
CA LEU A 239 -19.73 2.23 -23.26
C LEU A 239 -20.51 1.20 -24.08
N PHE A 240 -21.72 1.52 -24.52
CA PHE A 240 -22.49 0.64 -25.42
C PHE A 240 -21.80 0.47 -26.78
N LYS A 241 -21.26 1.56 -27.36
CA LYS A 241 -20.51 1.48 -28.62
C LYS A 241 -19.24 0.64 -28.49
N ALA A 242 -18.46 0.86 -27.43
CA ALA A 242 -17.27 0.07 -27.14
C ALA A 242 -17.60 -1.43 -26.93
N ALA A 243 -18.75 -1.72 -26.31
CA ALA A 243 -19.20 -3.09 -26.10
C ALA A 243 -19.60 -3.78 -27.41
N ASP A 244 -20.30 -3.08 -28.30
CA ASP A 244 -20.67 -3.59 -29.62
C ASP A 244 -19.44 -3.90 -30.49
N ASP A 245 -18.42 -3.03 -30.46
CA ASP A 245 -17.15 -3.27 -31.17
C ASP A 245 -16.35 -4.44 -30.57
N LEU A 246 -16.31 -4.59 -29.24
CA LEU A 246 -15.72 -5.77 -28.58
C LEU A 246 -16.36 -7.07 -29.09
N LEU A 247 -17.69 -7.10 -29.26
CA LEU A 247 -18.40 -8.28 -29.73
C LEU A 247 -18.09 -8.64 -31.19
N LYS A 248 -17.62 -7.68 -32.00
CA LYS A 248 -17.25 -7.88 -33.42
C LYS A 248 -15.76 -8.10 -33.65
N GLU A 249 -14.91 -7.77 -32.67
CA GLU A 249 -13.46 -7.85 -32.80
C GLU A 249 -12.94 -9.29 -32.67
N GLU A 250 -11.93 -9.64 -33.47
CA GLU A 250 -11.30 -10.97 -33.47
C GLU A 250 -9.79 -10.91 -33.21
N ASN A 251 -9.17 -9.74 -33.35
CA ASN A 251 -7.75 -9.54 -33.08
C ASN A 251 -7.47 -9.61 -31.57
N PRO A 252 -6.62 -10.54 -31.10
CA PRO A 252 -6.37 -10.73 -29.67
C PRO A 252 -5.86 -9.49 -28.95
N LYS A 253 -5.01 -8.67 -29.58
CA LYS A 253 -4.48 -7.45 -28.96
C LYS A 253 -5.55 -6.39 -28.78
N LYS A 254 -6.43 -6.23 -29.78
CA LYS A 254 -7.55 -5.29 -29.70
C LYS A 254 -8.59 -5.76 -28.69
N LEU A 255 -8.86 -7.08 -28.64
CA LEU A 255 -9.71 -7.66 -27.60
C LEU A 255 -9.18 -7.34 -26.20
N GLU A 256 -7.88 -7.48 -25.93
CA GLU A 256 -7.30 -7.11 -24.63
C GLU A 256 -7.52 -5.62 -24.28
N ALA A 257 -7.42 -4.72 -25.26
CA ALA A 257 -7.69 -3.29 -25.08
C ALA A 257 -9.17 -3.02 -24.78
N TYR A 258 -10.08 -3.59 -25.57
CA TYR A 258 -11.53 -3.45 -25.35
C TYR A 258 -11.97 -4.04 -23.99
N LEU A 259 -11.49 -5.23 -23.63
CA LEU A 259 -11.78 -5.84 -22.32
C LEU A 259 -11.29 -4.96 -21.17
N SER A 260 -10.18 -4.24 -21.35
CA SER A 260 -9.64 -3.34 -20.33
C SER A 260 -10.54 -2.14 -20.03
N ILE A 261 -11.42 -1.73 -20.96
CA ILE A 261 -12.44 -0.70 -20.73
C ILE A 261 -13.41 -1.13 -19.62
N PHE A 262 -13.77 -2.41 -19.59
CA PHE A 262 -14.80 -2.97 -18.71
C PHE A 262 -14.27 -3.52 -17.37
N VAL A 263 -13.04 -3.17 -16.98
CA VAL A 263 -12.46 -3.58 -15.68
C VAL A 263 -13.19 -2.92 -14.51
N LYS A 264 -13.73 -1.72 -14.71
CA LYS A 264 -14.42 -0.92 -13.68
C LYS A 264 -15.93 -0.80 -13.93
N PRO A 265 -16.42 -0.42 -15.12
CA PRO A 265 -17.85 -0.48 -15.41
C PRO A 265 -18.29 -1.92 -15.68
N SER A 266 -19.55 -2.24 -15.37
CA SER A 266 -20.16 -3.51 -15.79
C SER A 266 -20.33 -3.55 -17.31
N PHE A 267 -20.05 -4.70 -17.93
CA PHE A 267 -20.31 -4.91 -19.35
C PHE A 267 -21.82 -4.76 -19.65
N PRO A 268 -22.23 -3.95 -20.64
CA PRO A 268 -23.64 -3.58 -20.81
C PRO A 268 -24.45 -4.49 -21.77
N LEU A 269 -23.80 -5.45 -22.43
CA LEU A 269 -24.42 -6.36 -23.41
C LEU A 269 -24.34 -7.83 -22.94
N ASP A 270 -24.73 -8.78 -23.80
CA ASP A 270 -24.65 -10.21 -23.48
C ASP A 270 -23.18 -10.67 -23.30
N PRO A 271 -22.78 -11.15 -22.11
CA PRO A 271 -21.40 -11.52 -21.80
C PRO A 271 -20.89 -12.82 -22.45
N GLN A 272 -21.69 -13.55 -23.22
CA GLN A 272 -21.34 -14.89 -23.72
C GLN A 272 -19.96 -14.95 -24.40
N LYS A 273 -19.64 -14.00 -25.29
CA LYS A 273 -18.32 -13.92 -25.93
C LYS A 273 -17.19 -13.73 -24.91
N ILE A 274 -17.39 -12.90 -23.89
CA ILE A 274 -16.38 -12.64 -22.86
C ILE A 274 -16.17 -13.88 -21.98
N ILE A 275 -17.24 -14.63 -21.69
CA ILE A 275 -17.19 -15.91 -20.96
C ILE A 275 -16.36 -16.95 -21.72
N GLU A 276 -16.48 -16.99 -23.05
CA GLU A 276 -15.65 -17.85 -23.90
C GLU A 276 -14.18 -17.40 -23.90
N LEU A 277 -13.93 -16.08 -23.98
CA LEU A 277 -12.59 -15.51 -23.90
C LEU A 277 -11.92 -15.78 -22.54
N ALA A 278 -12.69 -15.83 -21.45
CA ALA A 278 -12.22 -16.19 -20.11
C ALA A 278 -11.82 -17.68 -19.99
N GLN A 279 -12.04 -18.49 -21.02
CA GLN A 279 -11.57 -19.88 -21.11
C GLN A 279 -10.44 -20.05 -22.14
N SER A 280 -9.97 -18.95 -22.73
CA SER A 280 -8.88 -18.97 -23.72
C SER A 280 -7.59 -19.56 -23.14
N GLN A 281 -6.84 -20.28 -23.98
CA GLN A 281 -5.48 -20.73 -23.67
C GLN A 281 -4.49 -19.55 -23.61
N ASN A 282 -4.82 -18.42 -24.26
CA ASN A 282 -4.04 -17.19 -24.12
C ASN A 282 -4.26 -16.58 -22.73
N LYS A 283 -3.24 -16.69 -21.87
CA LYS A 283 -3.29 -16.21 -20.48
C LYS A 283 -3.65 -14.73 -20.36
N ARG A 284 -3.15 -13.86 -21.26
CA ARG A 284 -3.42 -12.42 -21.20
C ARG A 284 -4.88 -12.12 -21.51
N LEU A 285 -5.38 -12.71 -22.60
CA LEU A 285 -6.77 -12.56 -23.03
C LEU A 285 -7.74 -13.11 -21.99
N ARG A 286 -7.44 -14.30 -21.44
CA ARG A 286 -8.21 -14.90 -20.34
C ARG A 286 -8.28 -13.99 -19.12
N SER A 287 -7.13 -13.51 -18.65
CA SER A 287 -7.03 -12.63 -17.47
C SER A 287 -7.66 -11.25 -17.70
N ALA A 288 -7.70 -10.76 -18.95
CA ALA A 288 -8.45 -9.56 -19.32
C ALA A 288 -9.96 -9.79 -19.30
N ALA A 289 -10.42 -10.94 -19.81
CA ALA A 289 -11.83 -11.31 -19.86
C ALA A 289 -12.43 -11.54 -18.46
N ILE A 290 -11.72 -12.26 -17.58
CA ILE A 290 -12.13 -12.43 -16.17
C ILE A 290 -12.34 -11.07 -15.50
N ARG A 291 -11.39 -10.14 -15.68
CA ARG A 291 -11.50 -8.78 -15.10
C ARG A 291 -12.62 -7.94 -15.71
N ALA A 292 -12.98 -8.16 -16.97
CA ALA A 292 -14.12 -7.49 -17.60
C ALA A 292 -15.47 -8.01 -17.04
N LEU A 293 -15.50 -9.26 -16.59
CA LEU A 293 -16.70 -9.90 -16.01
C LEU A 293 -16.86 -9.63 -14.50
N ARG A 294 -15.81 -9.18 -13.80
CA ARG A 294 -15.80 -9.11 -12.32
C ARG A 294 -16.90 -8.24 -11.69
N ASN A 295 -17.47 -7.30 -12.43
CA ASN A 295 -18.52 -6.40 -11.93
C ASN A 295 -19.92 -6.79 -12.44
N LEU A 296 -20.04 -7.91 -13.16
CA LEU A 296 -21.29 -8.37 -13.74
C LEU A 296 -21.91 -9.46 -12.86
N LYS A 297 -23.17 -9.27 -12.48
CA LYS A 297 -23.99 -10.29 -11.83
C LYS A 297 -24.76 -11.09 -12.89
N ASP A 298 -24.37 -12.34 -13.11
CA ASP A 298 -24.97 -13.24 -14.10
C ASP A 298 -24.70 -14.71 -13.71
N GLU A 299 -25.71 -15.56 -13.76
CA GLU A 299 -25.60 -16.99 -13.39
C GLU A 299 -24.55 -17.74 -14.24
N ARG A 300 -24.33 -17.33 -15.50
CA ARG A 300 -23.28 -17.89 -16.35
C ARG A 300 -21.89 -17.51 -15.86
N VAL A 301 -21.73 -16.32 -15.27
CA VAL A 301 -20.47 -15.87 -14.66
C VAL A 301 -20.21 -16.64 -13.37
N HIS A 302 -21.24 -16.92 -12.56
CA HIS A 302 -21.11 -17.83 -11.40
C HIS A 302 -20.63 -19.22 -11.82
N ARG A 303 -21.29 -19.86 -12.80
CA ARG A 303 -20.86 -21.17 -13.31
C ARG A 303 -19.43 -21.17 -13.83
N LEU A 304 -19.04 -20.12 -14.55
CA LEU A 304 -17.66 -19.93 -14.99
C LEU A 304 -16.70 -19.83 -13.80
N ALA A 305 -17.04 -19.08 -12.75
CA ALA A 305 -16.24 -18.93 -11.55
C ALA A 305 -16.01 -20.29 -10.85
N VAL A 306 -17.07 -21.08 -10.66
CA VAL A 306 -17.01 -22.44 -10.09
C VAL A 306 -16.16 -23.38 -10.95
N GLN A 307 -16.25 -23.29 -12.29
CA GLN A 307 -15.40 -24.05 -13.19
C GLN A 307 -13.92 -23.67 -13.07
N LEU A 308 -13.62 -22.37 -13.10
CA LEU A 308 -12.24 -21.85 -13.07
C LEU A 308 -11.58 -22.07 -11.70
N ILE A 309 -12.31 -21.95 -10.59
CA ILE A 309 -11.74 -22.14 -9.24
C ILE A 309 -11.31 -23.59 -8.97
N CYS A 310 -11.82 -24.54 -9.76
CA CYS A 310 -11.40 -25.94 -9.70
C CYS A 310 -10.15 -26.22 -10.55
N GLN A 311 -9.70 -25.27 -11.36
CA GLN A 311 -8.49 -25.37 -12.18
C GLN A 311 -7.32 -24.68 -11.47
N ARG A 312 -6.23 -25.43 -11.24
CA ARG A 312 -5.08 -24.94 -10.45
C ARG A 312 -4.43 -23.66 -11.00
N GLU A 313 -4.47 -23.43 -12.31
CA GLU A 313 -3.84 -22.27 -12.93
C GLU A 313 -4.64 -20.96 -12.79
N THR A 314 -5.94 -21.05 -12.52
CA THR A 314 -6.87 -19.91 -12.51
C THR A 314 -7.61 -19.76 -11.19
N GLU A 315 -7.29 -20.58 -10.18
CA GLU A 315 -8.02 -20.62 -8.91
C GLU A 315 -8.09 -19.26 -8.18
N VAL A 316 -7.02 -18.47 -8.23
CA VAL A 316 -6.99 -17.13 -7.61
C VAL A 316 -7.68 -16.09 -8.48
N GLU A 317 -7.45 -16.10 -9.81
CA GLU A 317 -8.13 -15.17 -10.72
C GLU A 317 -9.65 -15.35 -10.73
N ALA A 318 -10.12 -16.59 -10.52
CA ALA A 318 -11.54 -16.91 -10.45
C ALA A 318 -12.26 -16.22 -9.28
N LEU A 319 -11.54 -15.89 -8.19
CA LEU A 319 -12.12 -15.21 -7.03
C LEU A 319 -12.74 -13.86 -7.40
N GLU A 320 -12.16 -13.15 -8.38
CA GLU A 320 -12.68 -11.86 -8.84
C GLU A 320 -14.16 -11.95 -9.26
N LEU A 321 -14.58 -13.09 -9.84
CA LEU A 321 -15.93 -13.32 -10.34
C LEU A 321 -16.96 -13.58 -9.24
N PHE A 322 -16.53 -14.04 -8.08
CA PHE A 322 -17.43 -14.29 -6.94
C PHE A 322 -17.89 -12.99 -6.26
N THR A 323 -17.22 -11.85 -6.48
CA THR A 323 -17.55 -10.56 -5.83
C THR A 323 -19.03 -10.16 -5.92
N PHE A 324 -19.70 -10.48 -7.04
CA PHE A 324 -21.13 -10.21 -7.25
C PHE A 324 -21.98 -11.47 -7.48
N ASN A 325 -21.33 -12.63 -7.50
CA ASN A 325 -21.95 -13.91 -7.88
C ASN A 325 -21.79 -14.99 -6.81
N TYR A 326 -21.25 -14.66 -5.63
CA TYR A 326 -21.06 -15.63 -4.55
C TYR A 326 -22.40 -16.16 -4.01
N GLU A 327 -22.44 -17.47 -3.81
CA GLU A 327 -23.47 -18.19 -3.08
C GLU A 327 -22.86 -18.93 -1.88
N GLU A 328 -23.64 -19.14 -0.82
CA GLU A 328 -23.13 -19.76 0.43
C GLU A 328 -22.53 -21.17 0.18
N ASN A 329 -23.07 -21.90 -0.78
CA ASN A 329 -22.56 -23.23 -1.19
C ASN A 329 -21.14 -23.19 -1.82
N ASP A 330 -20.65 -22.00 -2.22
CA ASP A 330 -19.31 -21.81 -2.76
C ASP A 330 -18.24 -21.75 -1.66
N LEU A 331 -18.64 -21.56 -0.39
CA LEU A 331 -17.70 -21.39 0.73
C LEU A 331 -16.60 -22.46 0.79
N PRO A 332 -16.88 -23.78 0.59
CA PRO A 332 -15.83 -24.80 0.59
C PRO A 332 -14.79 -24.61 -0.52
N LEU A 333 -15.17 -24.02 -1.67
CA LEU A 333 -14.26 -23.69 -2.75
C LEU A 333 -13.33 -22.54 -2.35
N LEU A 334 -13.89 -21.51 -1.72
CA LEU A 334 -13.14 -20.35 -1.22
C LEU A 334 -12.19 -20.76 -0.08
N GLU A 335 -12.65 -21.56 0.88
CA GLU A 335 -11.82 -22.11 1.96
C GLU A 335 -10.61 -22.90 1.41
N ARG A 336 -10.84 -23.75 0.40
CA ARG A 336 -9.78 -24.51 -0.26
C ARG A 336 -8.69 -23.60 -0.84
N VAL A 337 -9.07 -22.46 -1.42
CA VAL A 337 -8.13 -21.48 -1.94
C VAL A 337 -7.44 -20.76 -0.78
N ALA A 338 -8.20 -20.21 0.17
CA ALA A 338 -7.66 -19.44 1.30
C ALA A 338 -6.60 -20.19 2.12
N PHE A 339 -6.80 -21.49 2.38
CA PHE A 339 -5.89 -22.30 3.20
C PHE A 339 -4.72 -22.91 2.43
N LYS A 340 -4.65 -22.69 1.12
CA LYS A 340 -3.53 -23.16 0.30
C LYS A 340 -2.27 -22.33 0.59
N LYS A 341 -1.11 -22.91 0.30
CA LYS A 341 0.15 -22.18 0.34
C LYS A 341 0.26 -21.27 -0.88
N HIS A 342 0.36 -19.97 -0.64
CA HIS A 342 0.61 -18.94 -1.66
C HIS A 342 1.98 -18.30 -1.48
N ASN A 343 2.53 -17.76 -2.58
CA ASN A 343 3.62 -16.78 -2.48
C ASN A 343 3.05 -15.40 -2.10
N LYS A 344 3.93 -14.44 -1.75
CA LYS A 344 3.55 -13.09 -1.28
C LYS A 344 2.53 -12.40 -2.20
N HIS A 345 2.78 -12.35 -3.51
CA HIS A 345 1.91 -11.67 -4.47
C HIS A 345 0.58 -12.39 -4.69
N SER A 346 0.62 -13.72 -4.83
CA SER A 346 -0.61 -14.52 -4.97
C SER A 346 -1.49 -14.46 -3.73
N PHE A 347 -0.89 -14.41 -2.53
CA PHE A 347 -1.64 -14.26 -1.29
C PHE A 347 -2.35 -12.92 -1.24
N HIS A 348 -1.65 -11.82 -1.57
CA HIS A 348 -2.24 -10.49 -1.56
C HIS A 348 -3.41 -10.34 -2.52
N ASN A 349 -3.30 -10.88 -3.74
CA ASN A 349 -4.41 -10.84 -4.70
C ASN A 349 -5.61 -11.67 -4.18
N MET A 350 -5.36 -12.88 -3.68
CA MET A 350 -6.38 -13.72 -3.08
C MET A 350 -7.06 -13.04 -1.88
N GLU A 351 -6.27 -12.43 -0.99
CA GLU A 351 -6.74 -11.69 0.18
C GLU A 351 -7.66 -10.54 -0.23
N LEU A 352 -7.25 -9.73 -1.20
CA LEU A 352 -8.06 -8.63 -1.75
C LEU A 352 -9.40 -9.11 -2.30
N ASP A 353 -9.41 -10.18 -3.08
CA ASP A 353 -10.65 -10.70 -3.66
C ASP A 353 -11.56 -11.31 -2.60
N MET A 354 -11.01 -12.03 -1.62
CA MET A 354 -11.78 -12.58 -0.50
C MET A 354 -12.47 -11.48 0.33
N VAL A 355 -11.75 -10.40 0.68
CA VAL A 355 -12.39 -9.29 1.42
C VAL A 355 -13.43 -8.57 0.54
N ASN A 356 -13.20 -8.42 -0.77
CA ASN A 356 -14.21 -7.85 -1.68
C ASN A 356 -15.49 -8.71 -1.71
N ILE A 357 -15.37 -10.04 -1.74
CA ILE A 357 -16.50 -10.97 -1.72
C ILE A 357 -17.30 -10.79 -0.42
N PHE A 358 -16.66 -10.89 0.75
CA PHE A 358 -17.39 -10.88 2.03
C PHE A 358 -17.85 -9.49 2.48
N GLU A 359 -17.30 -8.40 1.94
CA GLU A 359 -17.90 -7.06 2.05
C GLU A 359 -19.23 -6.95 1.29
N LYS A 360 -19.35 -7.64 0.14
CA LYS A 360 -20.58 -7.66 -0.66
C LYS A 360 -21.58 -8.71 -0.20
N HIS A 361 -21.08 -9.76 0.44
CA HIS A 361 -21.85 -10.91 0.91
C HIS A 361 -21.58 -11.16 2.40
N PRO A 362 -22.14 -10.34 3.31
CA PRO A 362 -21.97 -10.54 4.75
C PRO A 362 -22.50 -11.91 5.19
N THR A 363 -21.65 -12.70 5.86
CA THR A 363 -22.00 -14.02 6.39
C THR A 363 -21.09 -14.36 7.58
N ALA A 364 -21.64 -14.99 8.61
CA ALA A 364 -20.88 -15.47 9.76
C ALA A 364 -19.93 -16.63 9.38
N SER A 365 -20.24 -17.38 8.32
CA SER A 365 -19.47 -18.55 7.89
C SER A 365 -18.06 -18.19 7.40
N CYS A 366 -17.79 -16.93 7.07
CA CYS A 366 -16.48 -16.49 6.57
C CYS A 366 -15.39 -16.39 7.66
N GLN A 367 -15.73 -16.61 8.93
CA GLN A 367 -14.83 -16.39 10.08
C GLN A 367 -13.45 -17.02 9.90
N LYS A 368 -13.39 -18.29 9.48
CA LYS A 368 -12.10 -18.99 9.32
C LYS A 368 -11.22 -18.37 8.24
N ILE A 369 -11.82 -17.92 7.14
CA ILE A 369 -11.10 -17.25 6.07
C ILE A 369 -10.58 -15.91 6.58
N MET A 370 -11.41 -15.10 7.26
CA MET A 370 -10.97 -13.79 7.78
C MET A 370 -9.82 -13.91 8.80
N ILE A 371 -9.86 -14.91 9.69
CA ILE A 371 -8.77 -15.19 10.63
C ILE A 371 -7.47 -15.54 9.89
N GLU A 372 -7.56 -16.35 8.83
CA GLU A 372 -6.41 -16.74 8.03
C GLU A 372 -5.81 -15.54 7.29
N LEU A 373 -6.66 -14.70 6.70
CA LEU A 373 -6.22 -13.47 6.03
C LEU A 373 -5.51 -12.55 7.02
N TYR A 374 -6.07 -12.34 8.21
CA TYR A 374 -5.43 -11.54 9.27
C TYR A 374 -4.04 -12.09 9.64
N HIS A 375 -3.91 -13.38 9.97
CA HIS A 375 -2.63 -13.92 10.45
C HIS A 375 -1.57 -14.07 9.36
N LYS A 376 -1.96 -14.27 8.09
CA LYS A 376 -1.01 -14.51 7.00
C LYS A 376 -0.75 -13.30 6.12
N GLY A 377 -1.64 -12.30 6.13
CA GLY A 377 -1.55 -11.07 5.34
C GLY A 377 -0.36 -10.20 5.74
N LEU A 378 0.45 -9.82 4.74
CA LEU A 378 1.52 -8.83 4.92
C LEU A 378 1.00 -7.39 4.75
N CYS A 379 -0.04 -7.22 3.92
CA CYS A 379 -0.63 -5.93 3.60
C CYS A 379 -1.56 -5.50 4.74
N SER A 380 -1.14 -4.47 5.47
CA SER A 380 -1.84 -4.02 6.68
C SER A 380 -3.26 -3.48 6.39
N PRO A 381 -3.53 -2.77 5.26
CA PRO A 381 -4.89 -2.39 4.86
C PRO A 381 -5.80 -3.59 4.54
N CYS A 382 -5.26 -4.67 3.97
CA CYS A 382 -6.05 -5.86 3.69
C CYS A 382 -6.46 -6.57 4.99
N ARG A 383 -5.54 -6.68 5.95
CA ARG A 383 -5.85 -7.18 7.30
C ARG A 383 -6.91 -6.33 7.99
N ARG A 384 -6.86 -5.01 7.85
CA ARG A 384 -7.88 -4.09 8.39
C ARG A 384 -9.27 -4.46 7.87
N ARG A 385 -9.40 -4.64 6.56
CA ARG A 385 -10.69 -5.04 5.95
C ARG A 385 -11.18 -6.39 6.46
N ALA A 386 -10.28 -7.37 6.67
CA ALA A 386 -10.66 -8.65 7.29
C ALA A 386 -11.20 -8.47 8.72
N VAL A 387 -10.59 -7.59 9.53
CA VAL A 387 -11.09 -7.25 10.88
C VAL A 387 -12.44 -6.53 10.80
N GLU A 388 -12.62 -5.60 9.87
CA GLU A 388 -13.90 -4.91 9.64
C GLU A 388 -15.03 -5.88 9.28
N ILE A 389 -14.76 -6.85 8.40
CA ILE A 389 -15.71 -7.91 8.06
C ILE A 389 -16.04 -8.75 9.29
N MET A 390 -15.04 -9.14 10.10
CA MET A 390 -15.28 -9.91 11.32
C MET A 390 -16.12 -9.15 12.34
N LEU A 391 -15.89 -7.84 12.49
CA LEU A 391 -16.67 -6.98 13.38
C LEU A 391 -18.10 -6.79 12.86
N ALA A 392 -18.26 -6.52 11.55
CA ALA A 392 -19.56 -6.28 10.93
C ALA A 392 -20.48 -7.52 10.96
N ASN A 393 -19.92 -8.71 11.13
CA ASN A 393 -20.65 -9.97 11.22
C ASN A 393 -20.68 -10.56 12.64
N ASP A 394 -20.19 -9.84 13.66
CA ASP A 394 -20.09 -10.30 15.05
C ASP A 394 -19.34 -11.64 15.22
N ILE A 395 -18.30 -11.86 14.42
CA ILE A 395 -17.50 -13.09 14.38
C ILE A 395 -16.03 -12.87 14.76
N LEU A 396 -15.65 -11.73 15.33
CA LEU A 396 -14.26 -11.50 15.79
C LEU A 396 -13.95 -12.38 17.02
N PRO A 397 -12.98 -13.32 16.97
CA PRO A 397 -12.63 -14.13 18.12
C PRO A 397 -12.02 -13.32 19.26
N ALA A 398 -12.29 -13.70 20.51
CA ALA A 398 -11.72 -13.05 21.69
C ALA A 398 -10.19 -12.99 21.67
N SER A 399 -9.52 -14.04 21.18
CA SER A 399 -8.05 -14.07 21.06
C SER A 399 -7.50 -13.01 20.11
N LEU A 400 -8.19 -12.73 19.00
CA LEU A 400 -7.79 -11.67 18.06
C LEU A 400 -8.09 -10.29 18.62
N ARG A 401 -9.13 -10.15 19.46
CA ARG A 401 -9.49 -8.86 20.07
C ARG A 401 -8.37 -8.30 20.94
N ASP A 402 -7.66 -9.15 21.65
CA ASP A 402 -6.52 -8.72 22.47
C ASP A 402 -5.30 -8.40 21.61
N GLU A 403 -5.14 -9.10 20.49
CA GLU A 403 -4.03 -8.91 19.57
C GLU A 403 -4.15 -7.63 18.75
N ILE A 404 -5.32 -7.32 18.18
CA ILE A 404 -5.51 -6.20 17.24
C ILE A 404 -5.23 -4.82 17.87
N ARG A 405 -5.27 -4.72 19.21
CA ARG A 405 -4.90 -3.51 19.97
C ARG A 405 -3.45 -3.09 19.76
N TYR A 406 -2.62 -4.03 19.30
CA TYR A 406 -1.19 -3.89 19.13
C TYR A 406 -0.73 -4.14 17.69
N ASP A 407 -1.65 -4.21 16.71
CA ASP A 407 -1.28 -4.35 15.30
C ASP A 407 -0.41 -3.18 14.81
N CYS A 408 0.44 -3.37 13.80
CA CYS A 408 1.24 -2.27 13.26
C CYS A 408 0.40 -1.20 12.56
N ASN A 409 -0.80 -1.55 12.08
CA ASN A 409 -1.71 -0.59 11.50
C ASN A 409 -2.52 0.14 12.58
N PRO A 410 -2.41 1.47 12.72
CA PRO A 410 -3.13 2.24 13.73
C PRO A 410 -4.66 2.19 13.55
N ASP A 411 -5.17 2.09 12.33
CA ASP A 411 -6.61 1.99 12.06
C ASP A 411 -7.18 0.68 12.62
N ILE A 412 -6.41 -0.42 12.57
CA ILE A 412 -6.80 -1.69 13.20
C ILE A 412 -6.90 -1.53 14.73
N ARG A 413 -5.97 -0.78 15.34
CA ARG A 413 -6.04 -0.47 16.77
C ARG A 413 -7.27 0.40 17.09
N GLU A 414 -7.62 1.33 16.22
CA GLU A 414 -8.78 2.20 16.40
C GLU A 414 -10.11 1.43 16.33
N LEU A 415 -10.22 0.42 15.46
CA LEU A 415 -11.38 -0.48 15.40
C LEU A 415 -11.63 -1.18 16.75
N TRP A 416 -10.57 -1.55 17.46
CA TRP A 416 -10.69 -2.07 18.82
C TRP A 416 -11.26 -1.04 19.80
N MET A 417 -10.75 0.20 19.78
CA MET A 417 -11.22 1.28 20.67
C MET A 417 -12.71 1.57 20.47
N LYS A 418 -13.16 1.62 19.21
CA LYS A 418 -14.56 1.87 18.84
C LYS A 418 -15.47 0.72 19.27
N SER A 419 -15.08 -0.53 19.02
CA SER A 419 -15.87 -1.70 19.43
C SER A 419 -15.99 -1.85 20.95
N ALA A 420 -14.88 -1.64 21.69
CA ALA A 420 -14.88 -1.67 23.15
C ALA A 420 -15.77 -0.58 23.77
N SER A 421 -15.79 0.61 23.18
CA SER A 421 -16.63 1.73 23.64
C SER A 421 -18.12 1.53 23.35
N ALA A 422 -18.46 0.77 22.30
CA ALA A 422 -19.83 0.48 21.92
C ALA A 422 -20.48 -0.66 22.74
N GLY A 423 -19.75 -1.31 23.64
CA GLY A 423 -20.23 -2.48 24.38
C GLY A 423 -20.57 -3.67 23.48
N LEU A 424 -20.03 -3.68 22.25
CA LEU A 424 -20.15 -4.82 21.36
C LEU A 424 -19.35 -5.98 21.97
N PRO A 425 -19.95 -7.18 22.05
CA PRO A 425 -19.39 -8.31 22.78
C PRO A 425 -18.03 -8.70 22.26
#